data_AF-A0A955CEH6-F1
#
_entry.id   AF-A0A955CEH6-F1
#
_cell.length_a   1.000
_cell.length_b   1.000
_cell.length_c   1.000
_cell.angle_alpha   90.00
_cell.angle_beta   90.00
_cell.angle_gamma   90.00
#
_symmetry.space_group_name_H-M   'P 1'
#
loop_
_entity.id
_entity.type
_entity.pdbx_description
1 polymer ?
#
loop_
_entity_poly.entity_id
_entity_poly.type
_entity_poly.pdbx_seq_one_letter_code
_entity_poly.pdbx_strand_id
1 'polypeptide(L)'
;MTPEQIKLVQTTWKSVAAISEDAAALFYGRLFTIDPSAQALFSTDMKEQGRKLMQMLATAVNGLEHIEDLIPAVEDMGRRHVDYGVEESQYSTVGSALL
;
A
#
# COMPACT_ATOMS: atom_id res chain seq x y z
N MET A 1 -16.20 7.51 -0.52
CA MET A 1 -15.62 8.37 0.53
C MET A 1 -16.27 9.73 0.45
N THR A 2 -16.48 10.43 1.58
CA THR A 2 -16.95 11.81 1.56
C THR A 2 -15.78 12.78 1.32
N PRO A 3 -16.03 14.02 0.87
CA PRO A 3 -14.98 15.04 0.74
C PRO A 3 -14.19 15.25 2.03
N GLU A 4 -14.83 15.17 3.19
CA GLU A 4 -14.18 15.29 4.50
C GLU A 4 -13.21 14.12 4.77
N GLN A 5 -13.58 12.89 4.39
CA GLN A 5 -12.71 11.72 4.52
C GLN A 5 -11.50 11.82 3.59
N ILE A 6 -11.70 12.28 2.35
CA ILE A 6 -10.60 12.50 1.40
C ILE A 6 -9.61 13.52 1.97
N LYS A 7 -10.11 14.67 2.41
CA LYS A 7 -9.29 15.71 3.03
C LYS A 7 -8.54 15.20 4.26
N LEU A 8 -9.19 14.39 5.10
CA LEU A 8 -8.57 13.81 6.29
C LEU A 8 -7.37 12.93 5.89
N VAL A 9 -7.58 11.97 4.98
CA VAL A 9 -6.51 11.06 4.51
C VAL A 9 -5.35 11.84 3.89
N GLN A 10 -5.63 12.81 3.01
CA GLN A 10 -4.59 13.63 2.38
C GLN A 10 -3.83 14.50 3.39
N THR A 11 -4.51 15.00 4.42
CA THR A 11 -3.87 15.84 5.44
C THR A 11 -2.96 15.01 6.34
N THR A 12 -3.43 13.85 6.81
CA THR A 12 -2.65 12.98 7.71
C THR A 12 -1.52 12.25 6.97
N TRP A 13 -1.67 12.00 5.67
CA TRP A 13 -0.62 11.41 4.83
C TRP A 13 0.70 12.16 4.88
N LYS A 14 0.67 13.50 5.03
CA LYS A 14 1.88 14.32 5.12
C LYS A 14 2.80 13.88 6.27
N SER A 15 2.22 13.47 7.39
CA SER A 15 2.97 12.95 8.54
C SER A 15 3.64 11.62 8.23
N VAL A 16 2.96 10.73 7.51
CA VAL A 16 3.51 9.41 7.10
C VAL A 16 4.58 9.59 6.03
N ALA A 17 4.35 10.46 5.04
CA ALA A 17 5.29 10.73 3.97
C ALA A 17 6.64 11.28 4.51
N ALA A 18 6.60 12.09 5.56
CA ALA A 18 7.80 12.62 6.22
C ALA A 18 8.70 11.55 6.84
N ILE A 19 8.14 10.38 7.17
CA ILE A 19 8.85 9.22 7.74
C ILE A 19 8.75 8.00 6.83
N SER A 20 8.67 8.20 5.51
CA SER A 20 8.28 7.15 4.56
C SER A 20 9.11 5.85 4.64
N GLU A 21 10.42 5.94 4.86
CA GLU A 21 11.27 4.75 5.00
C GLU A 21 10.95 3.97 6.28
N ASP A 22 10.79 4.66 7.41
CA ASP A 22 10.43 4.05 8.69
C ASP A 22 9.00 3.48 8.66
N ALA A 23 8.06 4.22 8.07
CA ALA A 23 6.68 3.77 7.90
C ALA A 23 6.59 2.49 7.07
N ALA A 24 7.34 2.40 5.97
CA ALA A 24 7.41 1.19 5.16
C ALA A 24 8.03 0.01 5.93
N ALA A 25 9.10 0.25 6.70
CA ALA A 25 9.72 -0.78 7.54
C ALA A 25 8.76 -1.29 8.62
N LEU A 26 8.02 -0.40 9.29
CA LEU A 26 6.99 -0.75 10.26
C LEU A 26 5.87 -1.57 9.63
N PHE A 27 5.39 -1.15 8.45
CA PHE A 27 4.37 -1.87 7.70
C PHE A 27 4.80 -3.31 7.38
N TYR A 28 5.97 -3.49 6.76
CA TYR A 28 6.44 -4.83 6.39
C TYR A 28 6.77 -5.70 7.61
N GLY A 29 7.33 -5.10 8.67
CA GLY A 29 7.56 -5.78 9.94
C GLY A 29 6.24 -6.28 10.54
N ARG A 30 5.19 -5.46 10.51
CA ARG A 30 3.86 -5.85 10.97
C ARG A 30 3.22 -6.90 10.07
N LEU A 31 3.29 -6.74 8.76
CA LEU A 31 2.76 -7.68 7.78
C LEU A 31 3.35 -9.07 7.98
N PHE A 32 4.67 -9.20 8.08
CA PHE A 32 5.33 -10.49 8.27
C PHE A 32 5.16 -11.05 9.69
N THR A 33 4.76 -10.23 10.66
CA THR A 33 4.36 -10.71 11.98
C THR A 33 2.95 -11.33 11.94
N ILE A 34 2.02 -10.73 11.20
CA ILE A 34 0.64 -11.22 11.07
C ILE A 34 0.58 -12.43 10.13
N ASP A 35 1.30 -12.36 9.01
CA ASP A 35 1.39 -13.41 8.00
C ASP A 35 2.85 -13.63 7.59
N PRO A 36 3.57 -14.53 8.30
CA PRO A 36 4.94 -14.87 7.96
C PRO A 36 5.09 -15.48 6.55
N SER A 37 4.04 -16.08 6.00
CA SER A 37 4.10 -16.72 4.68
C SER A 37 4.22 -15.70 3.55
N ALA A 38 3.70 -14.49 3.76
CA ALA A 38 3.78 -13.39 2.80
C ALA A 38 5.24 -13.00 2.48
N GLN A 39 6.20 -13.25 3.38
CA GLN A 39 7.61 -12.93 3.13
C GLN A 39 8.16 -13.63 1.88
N ALA A 40 7.67 -14.84 1.56
CA ALA A 40 8.11 -15.59 0.39
C ALA A 40 7.70 -14.94 -0.95
N LEU A 41 6.70 -14.05 -0.94
CA LEU A 41 6.23 -13.33 -2.13
C LEU A 41 7.14 -12.15 -2.51
N PHE A 42 8.04 -11.73 -1.61
CA PHE A 42 8.93 -10.60 -1.83
C PHE A 42 10.35 -11.10 -2.10
N SER A 43 10.78 -11.04 -3.37
CA SER A 43 12.11 -11.46 -3.81
C SER A 43 13.11 -10.29 -4.00
N THR A 44 12.65 -9.06 -3.77
CA THR A 44 13.41 -7.82 -3.96
C THR A 44 14.02 -7.30 -2.66
N ASP A 45 14.93 -6.34 -2.77
CA ASP A 45 15.41 -5.60 -1.61
C ASP A 45 14.22 -4.91 -0.91
N MET A 46 14.09 -5.14 0.40
CA MET A 46 12.93 -4.64 1.16
C MET A 46 12.89 -3.12 1.27
N LYS A 47 14.03 -2.41 1.16
CA LYS A 47 14.01 -0.94 1.14
C LYS A 47 13.50 -0.43 -0.20
N GLU A 48 13.91 -1.04 -1.32
CA GLU A 48 13.35 -0.73 -2.63
C GLU A 48 11.85 -1.03 -2.68
N GLN A 49 11.45 -2.17 -2.15
CA GLN A 49 10.04 -2.56 -2.03
C GLN A 49 9.24 -1.56 -1.18
N GLY A 50 9.81 -1.12 -0.05
CA GLY A 50 9.23 -0.06 0.79
C GLY A 50 9.04 1.26 0.04
N ARG A 51 10.02 1.68 -0.77
CA ARG A 51 9.88 2.88 -1.61
C ARG A 51 8.76 2.74 -2.63
N LYS A 52 8.64 1.58 -3.29
CA LYS A 52 7.56 1.28 -4.24
C LYS A 52 6.18 1.36 -3.57
N LEU A 53 6.04 0.77 -2.38
CA LEU A 53 4.81 0.86 -1.60
C LEU A 53 4.44 2.31 -1.29
N MET A 54 5.38 3.08 -0.73
CA MET A 54 5.11 4.48 -0.34
C MET A 54 4.78 5.36 -1.55
N GLN A 55 5.41 5.12 -2.70
CA GLN A 55 5.09 5.82 -3.93
C GLN A 55 3.67 5.49 -4.42
N MET A 56 3.28 4.21 -4.40
CA MET A 56 1.93 3.79 -4.80
C MET A 56 0.87 4.37 -3.87
N LEU A 57 1.11 4.36 -2.55
CA LEU A 57 0.21 4.99 -1.57
C LEU A 57 0.12 6.51 -1.78
N ALA A 58 1.22 7.19 -2.08
CA ALA A 58 1.20 8.62 -2.39
C ALA A 58 0.34 8.91 -3.63
N THR A 59 0.50 8.13 -4.70
CA THR A 59 -0.34 8.26 -5.91
C THR A 59 -1.82 8.05 -5.59
N ALA A 60 -2.15 7.00 -4.82
CA ALA A 60 -3.53 6.73 -4.41
C ALA A 60 -4.12 7.87 -3.57
N VAL A 61 -3.40 8.35 -2.55
CA VAL A 61 -3.85 9.43 -1.67
C VAL A 61 -4.05 10.74 -2.44
N ASN A 62 -3.11 11.08 -3.33
CA ASN A 62 -3.20 12.31 -4.12
C ASN A 62 -4.32 12.26 -5.17
N GLY A 63 -4.65 11.07 -5.68
CA GLY A 63 -5.70 10.87 -6.67
C GLY A 63 -7.09 10.60 -6.09
N LEU A 64 -7.31 10.68 -4.76
CA LEU A 64 -8.61 10.37 -4.14
C LEU A 64 -9.76 11.25 -4.64
N GLU A 65 -9.49 12.46 -5.12
CA GLU A 65 -10.50 13.37 -5.71
C GLU A 65 -10.88 12.98 -7.15
N HIS A 66 -10.03 12.19 -7.83
CA HIS A 66 -10.15 11.77 -9.22
C HIS A 66 -9.84 10.27 -9.35
N ILE A 67 -10.53 9.45 -8.55
CA ILE A 67 -10.20 8.02 -8.42
C ILE A 67 -10.43 7.26 -9.73
N GLU A 68 -11.33 7.75 -10.57
CA GLU A 68 -11.60 7.26 -11.92
C GLU A 68 -10.32 7.20 -12.78
N ASP A 69 -9.41 8.15 -12.63
CA ASP A 69 -8.15 8.21 -13.37
C ASP A 69 -7.16 7.13 -12.90
N LEU A 70 -7.33 6.63 -11.67
CA LEU A 70 -6.49 5.59 -11.10
C LEU A 70 -6.96 4.17 -11.47
N ILE A 71 -8.22 4.00 -11.88
CA ILE A 71 -8.83 2.68 -12.13
C ILE A 71 -7.97 1.83 -13.08
N PRO A 72 -7.55 2.32 -14.28
CA PRO A 72 -6.80 1.48 -15.21
C PRO A 72 -5.46 0.99 -14.64
N ALA A 73 -4.78 1.84 -13.87
CA ALA A 73 -3.51 1.51 -13.24
C ALA A 73 -3.68 0.51 -12.08
N VAL A 74 -4.76 0.65 -11.30
CA VAL A 74 -5.10 -0.28 -10.21
C VAL A 74 -5.50 -1.65 -10.76
N GLU A 75 -6.26 -1.70 -11.86
CA GLU A 75 -6.60 -2.97 -12.52
C GLU A 75 -5.37 -3.70 -13.06
N ASP A 76 -4.44 -2.97 -13.70
CA ASP A 76 -3.18 -3.54 -14.17
C ASP A 76 -2.35 -4.11 -13.02
N MET A 77 -2.25 -3.34 -11.93
CA MET A 77 -1.57 -3.79 -10.72
C MET A 77 -2.24 -5.03 -10.14
N GLY A 78 -3.58 -5.08 -10.08
CA GLY A 78 -4.32 -6.25 -9.61
C GLY A 78 -4.03 -7.50 -10.45
N ARG A 79 -3.99 -7.38 -11.78
CA ARG A 79 -3.58 -8.49 -12.67
C ARG A 79 -2.18 -9.00 -12.34
N ARG A 80 -1.21 -8.10 -12.15
CA ARG A 80 0.15 -8.50 -11.74
C ARG A 80 0.21 -9.16 -10.37
N HIS A 81 -0.67 -8.76 -9.43
CA HIS A 81 -0.75 -9.42 -8.12
C HIS A 81 -1.26 -10.86 -8.22
N VAL A 82 -2.16 -11.16 -9.17
CA VAL A 82 -2.55 -12.54 -9.47
C VAL A 82 -1.34 -13.34 -9.96
N ASP A 83 -0.51 -12.76 -10.85
CA ASP A 83 0.71 -13.42 -11.33
C ASP A 83 1.75 -13.65 -10.23
N TYR A 84 1.75 -12.82 -9.18
CA TYR A 84 2.59 -12.99 -8.00
C TYR A 84 2.05 -14.06 -7.02
N GLY A 85 0.84 -14.59 -7.26
CA GLY A 85 0.19 -15.57 -6.39
C GLY A 85 -0.48 -14.94 -5.17
N VAL A 86 -0.85 -13.66 -5.22
CA VAL A 86 -1.59 -13.00 -4.14
C VAL A 86 -3.04 -13.47 -4.12
N GLU A 87 -3.51 -13.88 -2.95
CA GLU A 87 -4.89 -14.31 -2.71
C GLU A 87 -5.77 -13.18 -2.15
N GLU A 88 -7.09 -13.31 -2.33
CA GLU A 88 -8.08 -12.34 -1.84
C GLU A 88 -7.97 -12.10 -0.32
N SER A 89 -7.72 -13.16 0.45
CA SER A 89 -7.57 -13.10 1.91
C SER A 89 -6.42 -12.17 2.33
N GLN A 90 -5.35 -12.09 1.54
CA GLN A 90 -4.15 -11.32 1.86
C GLN A 90 -4.37 -9.80 1.78
N TYR A 91 -5.39 -9.32 1.05
CA TYR A 91 -5.76 -7.90 1.05
C TYR A 91 -6.22 -7.44 2.44
N SER A 92 -6.93 -8.30 3.17
CA SER A 92 -7.37 -8.00 4.54
C SER A 92 -6.20 -7.95 5.54
N THR A 93 -5.23 -8.84 5.36
CA THR A 93 -3.97 -8.87 6.12
C THR A 93 -3.15 -7.61 5.87
N VAL A 94 -2.98 -7.22 4.60
CA VAL A 94 -2.29 -5.99 4.21
C VAL A 94 -2.98 -4.77 4.82
N GLY A 95 -4.31 -4.68 4.74
CA GLY A 95 -5.07 -3.60 5.37
C GLY A 95 -4.85 -3.53 6.89
N SER A 96 -4.79 -4.69 7.55
CA SER A 96 -4.55 -4.79 9.01
C SER A 96 -3.12 -4.50 9.43
N ALA A 97 -2.15 -4.60 8.52
CA ALA A 97 -0.76 -4.21 8.76
C ALA A 97 -0.54 -2.71 8.52
N LEU A 98 -1.35 -2.10 7.65
CA LEU A 98 -1.25 -0.69 7.29
C LEU A 98 -1.95 0.25 8.29
N LEU A 99 -3.04 -0.20 8.91
CA LEU A 99 -3.86 0.55 9.86
C LEU A 99 -3.56 0.20 11.32
#